data_AF-A0A9P9S3G4-F1
#
_entry.id   AF-A0A9P9S3G4-F1
#
_cell.length_a   1.000
_cell.length_b   1.000
_cell.length_c   1.000
_cell.angle_alpha   90.00
_cell.angle_beta   90.00
_cell.angle_gamma   90.00
#
_symmetry.space_group_name_H-M   'P 1'
#
loop_
_entity.id
_entity.type
_entity.pdbx_description
1 polymer ?
#
loop_
_entity_poly.entity_id
_entity_poly.type
_entity_poly.pdbx_seq_one_letter_code
_entity_poly.pdbx_strand_id
1 'polypeptide(L)'
;MSTVTPESHSEKSTNKKDANLSADGQFVGDVETLEAQGTAHFNRLGWKRLTVVLLVEAIALGALSIPSAFATLGMVAGVITTIGLGLVAIYTSYVVGQVKLKFPEVAHYADAGRLIWGRFGYELIGAMFALELTFLVGSHCLTGAIAFGNLTDNGTCSLVFGVVSAVILLFLAIPPSFADVAILGYIDFVSIMAAIGITVIATGVTYGKSTHVVDWSAWPKEDISFVDAFIAITNIVFAYSFAVCQFSFMDEMHTPKDYIKSIWSLGLIEIFIYTLTGSLIYAFVGQDVSSPALLSAGNLMAKIAFGVALPVIFISGSINGTVVARYIHGRIYKNSVVRFINTKKGWTTWLALIAFITIIAWVIAEAIPFFGDLLGIMSALFISGFTFYFPAIFWFMLIKEGKWYEKKNLFLSFVNAIVFVIGMIVLVAGTYSTVSDIKRQYTEGTVRGAFTCAPL
;
A
#
# COMPACT_ATOMS: atom_id res chain seq x y z
N MET A 1 36.88 22.22 -50.52
CA MET A 1 36.96 23.44 -51.34
C MET A 1 35.65 23.50 -52.10
N SER A 2 34.65 24.32 -51.81
CA SER A 2 34.55 25.51 -50.96
C SER A 2 33.08 25.69 -50.59
N THR A 3 32.83 26.24 -49.41
CA THR A 3 31.58 26.85 -48.96
C THR A 3 31.04 27.90 -49.95
N VAL A 4 29.73 28.17 -49.91
CA VAL A 4 29.08 29.50 -49.76
C VAL A 4 27.58 29.40 -50.12
N THR A 5 26.73 29.72 -49.14
CA THR A 5 25.35 30.19 -49.32
C THR A 5 25.35 31.69 -49.64
N PRO A 6 24.31 32.23 -50.31
CA PRO A 6 23.54 33.29 -49.65
C PRO A 6 22.02 33.28 -49.95
N GLU A 7 21.34 34.24 -49.33
CA GLU A 7 19.96 34.31 -48.83
C GLU A 7 18.80 34.63 -49.81
N SER A 8 17.60 34.24 -49.36
CA SER A 8 16.27 34.91 -49.38
C SER A 8 15.63 35.41 -50.69
N HIS A 9 14.42 34.91 -51.04
CA HIS A 9 13.12 35.49 -50.67
C HIS A 9 11.91 34.76 -51.33
N SER A 10 10.91 34.44 -50.51
CA SER A 10 9.45 34.52 -50.75
C SER A 10 8.80 33.90 -52.01
N GLU A 11 8.00 32.85 -51.80
CA GLU A 11 6.63 32.81 -52.35
C GLU A 11 5.66 31.98 -51.50
N LYS A 12 4.42 32.50 -51.39
CA LYS A 12 3.32 32.09 -50.51
C LYS A 12 2.70 30.75 -50.91
N SER A 13 2.31 29.93 -49.94
CA SER A 13 1.02 29.22 -50.05
C SER A 13 0.33 29.14 -48.69
N THR A 14 -0.77 29.87 -48.61
CA THR A 14 -1.72 29.93 -47.52
C THR A 14 -2.56 28.65 -47.56
N ASN A 15 -2.56 27.83 -46.51
CA ASN A 15 -3.58 26.80 -46.35
C ASN A 15 -4.36 27.05 -45.05
N LYS A 16 -5.44 27.81 -45.23
CA LYS A 16 -6.48 28.10 -44.25
C LYS A 16 -7.24 26.80 -44.01
N LYS A 17 -7.11 26.17 -42.85
CA LYS A 17 -8.06 25.15 -42.40
C LYS A 17 -9.15 25.86 -41.60
N ASP A 18 -10.36 25.75 -42.12
CA ASP A 18 -11.55 26.41 -41.65
C ASP A 18 -11.89 26.00 -40.20
N ALA A 19 -11.95 27.01 -39.32
CA ALA A 19 -12.55 26.89 -38.01
C ALA A 19 -14.06 27.07 -38.15
N ASN A 20 -14.82 25.99 -38.04
CA ASN A 20 -16.28 26.07 -37.89
C ASN A 20 -16.61 26.54 -36.46
N LEU A 21 -16.85 27.85 -36.31
CA LEU A 21 -17.46 28.41 -35.11
C LEU A 21 -18.95 28.05 -35.08
N SER A 22 -19.37 27.34 -34.02
CA SER A 22 -20.78 27.27 -33.61
C SER A 22 -21.01 28.24 -32.45
N ALA A 23 -22.18 28.86 -32.42
CA ALA A 23 -22.53 30.04 -31.61
C ALA A 23 -22.83 29.74 -30.12
N ASP A 24 -22.11 28.80 -29.50
CA ASP A 24 -22.10 28.62 -28.05
C ASP A 24 -20.69 28.20 -27.62
N GLY A 25 -19.99 29.11 -26.93
CA GLY A 25 -18.53 29.09 -26.74
C GLY A 25 -18.02 28.03 -25.77
N GLN A 26 -17.97 26.77 -26.21
CA GLN A 26 -17.31 25.68 -25.47
C GLN A 26 -16.23 24.98 -26.32
N PHE A 27 -15.02 24.94 -25.76
CA PHE A 27 -13.82 24.26 -26.26
C PHE A 27 -13.98 22.72 -26.25
N VAL A 28 -14.78 22.16 -27.16
CA VAL A 28 -14.98 20.70 -27.24
C VAL A 28 -13.73 19.98 -27.79
N GLY A 29 -12.99 20.61 -28.72
CA GLY A 29 -11.79 20.02 -29.33
C GLY A 29 -10.55 19.96 -28.43
N ASP A 30 -10.40 20.88 -27.47
CA ASP A 30 -9.25 20.89 -26.54
C ASP A 30 -9.40 19.83 -25.44
N VAL A 31 -10.63 19.52 -25.02
CA VAL A 31 -10.86 18.45 -24.02
C VAL A 31 -10.54 17.08 -24.61
N GLU A 32 -10.98 16.81 -25.83
CA GLU A 32 -10.76 15.51 -26.49
C GLU A 32 -9.29 15.28 -26.85
N THR A 33 -8.56 16.34 -27.21
CA THR A 33 -7.10 16.28 -27.46
C THR A 33 -6.26 16.23 -26.18
N LEU A 34 -6.67 16.93 -25.11
CA LEU A 34 -6.05 16.80 -23.78
C LEU A 34 -6.37 15.44 -23.14
N GLU A 35 -7.57 14.90 -23.35
CA GLU A 35 -7.92 13.53 -22.97
C GLU A 35 -7.09 12.54 -23.76
N ALA A 36 -6.96 12.68 -25.09
CA ALA A 36 -6.10 11.80 -25.89
C ALA A 36 -4.61 11.89 -25.50
N GLN A 37 -4.09 13.08 -25.20
CA GLN A 37 -2.71 13.25 -24.70
C GLN A 37 -2.53 12.71 -23.28
N GLY A 38 -3.54 12.86 -22.41
CA GLY A 38 -3.59 12.24 -21.10
C GLY A 38 -3.59 10.72 -21.19
N THR A 39 -4.50 10.13 -21.98
CA THR A 39 -4.62 8.68 -22.21
C THR A 39 -3.37 8.10 -22.88
N ALA A 40 -2.70 8.84 -23.78
CA ALA A 40 -1.43 8.41 -24.39
C ALA A 40 -0.23 8.47 -23.41
N HIS A 41 -0.27 9.38 -22.43
CA HIS A 41 0.72 9.42 -21.35
C HIS A 41 0.53 8.26 -20.35
N PHE A 42 -0.71 7.84 -20.09
CA PHE A 42 -1.04 6.79 -19.13
C PHE A 42 -0.86 5.34 -19.64
N ASN A 43 -0.67 5.05 -20.92
CA ASN A 43 -0.55 3.66 -21.44
C ASN A 43 0.90 3.22 -21.75
N ARG A 44 1.87 3.50 -20.87
CA ARG A 44 3.31 3.22 -21.13
C ARG A 44 3.92 2.20 -20.18
N LEU A 45 3.17 1.68 -19.20
CA LEU A 45 3.71 0.77 -18.20
C LEU A 45 3.80 -0.66 -18.73
N GLY A 46 5.02 -1.18 -18.81
CA GLY A 46 5.27 -2.60 -19.08
C GLY A 46 5.25 -3.42 -17.77
N TRP A 47 4.97 -4.72 -17.87
CA TRP A 47 4.84 -5.61 -16.71
C TRP A 47 6.06 -5.59 -15.77
N LYS A 48 7.28 -5.42 -16.29
CA LYS A 48 8.50 -5.32 -15.45
C LYS A 48 8.52 -4.07 -14.58
N ARG A 49 8.14 -2.92 -15.15
CA ARG A 49 8.07 -1.66 -14.40
C ARG A 49 6.92 -1.72 -13.39
N LEU A 50 5.80 -2.33 -13.77
CA LEU A 50 4.70 -2.58 -12.85
C LEU A 50 5.14 -3.46 -11.66
N THR A 51 5.92 -4.53 -11.90
CA THR A 51 6.45 -5.35 -10.79
C THR A 51 7.25 -4.52 -9.81
N VAL A 52 8.09 -3.59 -10.29
CA VAL A 52 8.84 -2.70 -9.40
C VAL A 52 7.91 -1.78 -8.63
N VAL A 53 6.93 -1.15 -9.29
CA VAL A 53 5.95 -0.27 -8.63
C VAL A 53 5.19 -1.03 -7.53
N LEU A 54 4.74 -2.25 -7.82
CA LEU A 54 4.05 -3.08 -6.84
C LEU A 54 4.96 -3.50 -5.68
N LEU A 55 6.24 -3.82 -5.94
CA LEU A 55 7.20 -4.17 -4.89
C LEU A 55 7.43 -2.99 -3.93
N VAL A 56 7.48 -1.77 -4.46
CA VAL A 56 7.64 -0.54 -3.67
C VAL A 56 6.46 -0.32 -2.73
N GLU A 57 5.25 -0.49 -3.25
CA GLU A 57 4.04 -0.31 -2.47
C GLU A 57 3.88 -1.40 -1.41
N ALA A 58 4.16 -2.65 -1.77
CA ALA A 58 3.82 -3.80 -0.94
C ALA A 58 4.83 -4.10 0.18
N ILE A 59 6.14 -3.99 -0.09
CA ILE A 59 7.18 -4.39 0.87
C ILE A 59 7.32 -3.42 2.04
N ALA A 60 7.01 -2.13 1.82
CA ALA A 60 7.33 -1.01 2.69
C ALA A 60 7.19 -1.29 4.20
N LEU A 61 5.98 -1.18 4.75
CA LEU A 61 5.74 -1.40 6.19
C LEU A 61 5.47 -2.86 6.53
N GLY A 62 5.00 -3.65 5.56
CA GLY A 62 4.66 -5.06 5.73
C GLY A 62 5.83 -5.86 6.30
N ALA A 63 7.00 -5.76 5.65
CA ALA A 63 8.21 -6.49 6.05
C ALA A 63 8.65 -6.22 7.49
N LEU A 64 8.35 -5.03 8.02
CA LEU A 64 8.79 -4.61 9.35
C LEU A 64 7.96 -5.22 10.48
N SER A 65 6.75 -5.70 10.19
CA SER A 65 5.88 -6.34 11.18
C SER A 65 6.05 -7.87 11.23
N ILE A 66 6.50 -8.48 10.13
CA ILE A 66 6.61 -9.94 9.97
C ILE A 66 7.45 -10.60 11.07
N PRO A 67 8.64 -10.11 11.46
CA PRO A 67 9.43 -10.73 12.52
C PRO A 67 8.69 -10.84 13.87
N SER A 68 7.93 -9.81 14.26
CA SER A 68 7.13 -9.85 15.49
C SER A 68 5.98 -10.86 15.41
N ALA A 69 5.42 -11.07 14.22
CA ALA A 69 4.42 -12.12 13.98
C ALA A 69 5.03 -13.53 14.11
N PHE A 70 6.28 -13.71 13.67
CA PHE A 70 7.03 -14.96 13.86
C PHE A 70 7.36 -15.22 15.32
N ALA A 71 7.72 -14.18 16.09
CA ALA A 71 7.92 -14.32 17.54
C ALA A 71 6.65 -14.84 18.24
N THR A 72 5.49 -14.31 17.86
CA THR A 72 4.21 -14.74 18.44
C THR A 72 3.79 -16.14 17.99
N LEU A 73 3.79 -16.41 16.68
CA LEU A 73 3.28 -17.67 16.11
C LEU A 73 4.28 -18.84 16.17
N GLY A 74 5.57 -18.56 16.36
CA GLY A 74 6.64 -19.53 16.20
C GLY A 74 7.05 -19.75 14.75
N MET A 75 8.19 -20.41 14.54
CA MET A 75 8.78 -20.56 13.19
C MET A 75 7.86 -21.34 12.24
N VAL A 76 7.28 -22.45 12.68
CA VAL A 76 6.50 -23.34 11.80
C VAL A 76 5.23 -22.64 11.33
N ALA A 77 4.44 -22.10 12.26
CA ALA A 77 3.20 -21.42 11.91
C ALA A 77 3.46 -20.09 11.19
N GLY A 78 4.52 -19.35 11.55
CA GLY A 78 4.93 -18.13 10.85
C GLY A 78 5.24 -18.39 9.37
N VAL A 79 6.06 -19.41 9.06
CA VAL A 79 6.41 -19.78 7.68
C VAL A 79 5.18 -20.27 6.90
N ILE A 80 4.40 -21.19 7.47
CA ILE A 80 3.20 -21.73 6.80
C ILE A 80 2.19 -20.63 6.51
N THR A 81 1.94 -19.74 7.47
CA THR A 81 0.98 -18.64 7.31
C THR A 81 1.47 -17.62 6.29
N THR A 82 2.75 -17.26 6.31
CA THR A 82 3.34 -16.32 5.34
C THR A 82 3.26 -16.87 3.91
N ILE A 83 3.74 -18.09 3.67
CA ILE A 83 3.68 -18.71 2.34
C ILE A 83 2.23 -18.94 1.91
N GLY A 84 1.39 -19.47 2.80
CA GLY A 84 0.00 -19.80 2.51
C GLY A 84 -0.83 -18.57 2.12
N LEU A 85 -0.78 -17.51 2.93
CA LEU A 85 -1.47 -16.26 2.63
C LEU A 85 -0.91 -15.56 1.40
N GLY A 86 0.40 -15.63 1.16
CA GLY A 86 1.01 -15.11 -0.07
C GLY A 86 0.50 -15.80 -1.33
N LEU A 87 0.38 -17.14 -1.30
CA LEU A 87 -0.20 -17.90 -2.43
C LEU A 87 -1.68 -17.57 -2.64
N VAL A 88 -2.44 -17.38 -1.55
CA VAL A 88 -3.83 -16.93 -1.64
C VAL A 88 -3.90 -15.53 -2.24
N ALA A 89 -3.05 -14.59 -1.82
CA ALA A 89 -3.00 -13.23 -2.35
C ALA A 89 -2.63 -13.18 -3.85
N ILE A 90 -1.71 -14.03 -4.30
CA ILE A 90 -1.39 -14.20 -5.73
C ILE A 90 -2.64 -14.66 -6.50
N TYR A 91 -3.34 -15.66 -5.97
CA TYR A 91 -4.55 -16.20 -6.60
C TYR A 91 -5.68 -15.16 -6.68
N THR A 92 -5.95 -14.44 -5.60
CA THR A 92 -7.02 -13.43 -5.58
C THR A 92 -6.69 -12.25 -6.49
N SER A 93 -5.42 -11.85 -6.54
CA SER A 93 -4.93 -10.85 -7.49
C SER A 93 -5.07 -11.30 -8.94
N TYR A 94 -4.93 -12.60 -9.23
CA TYR A 94 -5.25 -13.14 -10.54
C TYR A 94 -6.74 -12.97 -10.89
N VAL A 95 -7.65 -13.23 -9.95
CA VAL A 95 -9.10 -13.00 -10.14
C VAL A 95 -9.40 -11.53 -10.41
N VAL A 96 -8.80 -10.61 -9.66
CA VAL A 96 -8.91 -9.15 -9.89
C VAL A 96 -8.48 -8.80 -11.32
N GLY A 97 -7.36 -9.36 -11.78
CA GLY A 97 -6.90 -9.21 -13.16
C GLY A 97 -7.90 -9.73 -14.20
N GLN A 98 -8.56 -10.87 -13.94
CA GLN A 98 -9.62 -11.38 -14.81
C GLN A 98 -10.81 -10.42 -14.89
N VAL A 99 -11.20 -9.78 -13.78
CA VAL A 99 -12.28 -8.79 -13.78
C VAL A 99 -11.93 -7.62 -14.67
N LYS A 100 -10.72 -7.06 -14.55
CA LYS A 100 -10.28 -5.94 -15.37
C LYS A 100 -10.22 -6.30 -16.86
N LEU A 101 -9.77 -7.51 -17.20
CA LEU A 101 -9.74 -7.97 -18.59
C LEU A 101 -11.15 -8.18 -19.17
N LYS A 102 -12.13 -8.55 -18.34
CA LYS A 102 -13.53 -8.75 -18.74
C LYS A 102 -14.32 -7.44 -18.79
N PHE A 103 -14.01 -6.50 -17.89
CA PHE A 103 -14.63 -5.19 -17.74
C PHE A 103 -13.56 -4.09 -17.76
N PRO A 104 -13.04 -3.71 -18.96
CA PRO A 104 -11.98 -2.72 -19.09
C PRO A 104 -12.31 -1.35 -18.51
N GLU A 105 -13.59 -1.01 -18.36
CA GLU A 105 -14.08 0.25 -17.79
C GLU A 105 -13.88 0.38 -16.27
N VAL A 106 -13.53 -0.71 -15.57
CA VAL A 106 -13.34 -0.72 -14.11
C VAL A 106 -12.00 -0.09 -13.76
N ALA A 107 -11.98 1.19 -13.37
CA ALA A 107 -10.73 1.88 -13.04
C ALA A 107 -10.28 1.67 -11.59
N HIS A 108 -11.24 1.54 -10.68
CA HIS A 108 -10.96 1.33 -9.25
C HIS A 108 -11.87 0.24 -8.66
N TYR A 109 -11.55 -0.25 -7.46
CA TYR A 109 -12.39 -1.23 -6.76
C TYR A 109 -13.83 -0.76 -6.55
N ALA A 110 -14.05 0.55 -6.41
CA ALA A 110 -15.39 1.12 -6.33
C ALA A 110 -16.23 0.77 -7.59
N ASP A 111 -15.63 0.79 -8.78
CA ASP A 111 -16.32 0.45 -10.03
C ASP A 111 -16.65 -1.05 -10.09
N ALA A 112 -15.77 -1.92 -9.59
CA ALA A 112 -16.06 -3.35 -9.44
C ALA A 112 -17.23 -3.59 -8.45
N GLY A 113 -17.26 -2.84 -7.34
CA GLY A 113 -18.39 -2.82 -6.42
C GLY A 113 -19.69 -2.37 -7.08
N ARG A 114 -19.60 -1.41 -8.00
CA ARG A 114 -20.73 -0.92 -8.78
C ARG A 114 -21.31 -1.97 -9.70
N LEU A 115 -20.48 -2.79 -10.34
CA LEU A 115 -20.94 -3.88 -11.20
C LEU A 115 -21.80 -4.90 -10.44
N ILE A 116 -21.54 -5.08 -9.15
CA ILE A 116 -22.16 -6.12 -8.33
C ILE A 116 -23.37 -5.60 -7.54
N TRP A 117 -23.22 -4.47 -6.85
CA TRP A 117 -24.25 -3.91 -5.96
C TRP A 117 -24.71 -2.50 -6.37
N GLY A 118 -24.44 -2.08 -7.61
CA GLY A 118 -24.87 -0.78 -8.12
C GLY A 118 -24.31 0.37 -7.29
N ARG A 119 -25.15 1.38 -7.03
CA ARG A 119 -24.72 2.58 -6.30
C ARG A 119 -24.23 2.26 -4.88
N PHE A 120 -24.87 1.33 -4.18
CA PHE A 120 -24.46 0.96 -2.82
C PHE A 120 -23.03 0.41 -2.80
N GLY A 121 -22.70 -0.54 -3.69
CA GLY A 121 -21.34 -1.09 -3.79
C GLY A 121 -20.30 -0.03 -4.17
N TYR A 122 -20.65 0.90 -5.05
CA TYR A 122 -19.77 2.01 -5.44
C TYR A 122 -19.42 2.93 -4.25
N GLU A 123 -20.41 3.25 -3.40
CA GLU A 123 -20.20 4.08 -2.21
C GLU A 123 -19.43 3.33 -1.13
N LEU A 124 -19.83 2.09 -0.82
CA LEU A 124 -19.24 1.31 0.26
C LEU A 124 -17.77 1.00 -0.03
N ILE A 125 -17.47 0.40 -1.19
CA ILE A 125 -16.09 0.02 -1.53
C ILE A 125 -15.23 1.26 -1.78
N GLY A 126 -15.82 2.34 -2.32
CA GLY A 126 -15.15 3.63 -2.45
C GLY A 126 -14.75 4.24 -1.11
N ALA A 127 -15.63 4.19 -0.11
CA ALA A 127 -15.32 4.63 1.25
C ALA A 127 -14.25 3.75 1.89
N MET A 128 -14.34 2.42 1.77
CA MET A 128 -13.32 1.50 2.25
C MET A 128 -11.95 1.78 1.63
N PHE A 129 -11.90 2.06 0.31
CA PHE A 129 -10.66 2.36 -0.39
C PHE A 129 -10.03 3.67 0.09
N ALA A 130 -10.84 4.71 0.27
CA ALA A 130 -10.35 5.98 0.79
C ALA A 130 -9.87 5.87 2.25
N LEU A 131 -10.59 5.11 3.09
CA LEU A 131 -10.19 4.87 4.47
C LEU A 131 -8.89 4.06 4.54
N GLU A 132 -8.78 2.97 3.80
CA GLU A 132 -7.57 2.13 3.73
C GLU A 132 -6.33 2.95 3.42
N LEU A 133 -6.37 3.73 2.34
CA LEU A 133 -5.24 4.58 1.95
C LEU A 133 -4.94 5.67 2.99
N THR A 134 -5.96 6.18 3.69
CA THR A 134 -5.77 7.16 4.77
C THR A 134 -5.11 6.51 6.00
N PHE A 135 -5.50 5.28 6.35
CA PHE A 135 -4.85 4.49 7.40
C PHE A 135 -3.39 4.16 7.03
N LEU A 136 -3.12 3.84 5.75
CA LEU A 136 -1.75 3.66 5.26
C LEU A 136 -0.91 4.92 5.46
N VAL A 137 -1.41 6.11 5.06
CA VAL A 137 -0.72 7.38 5.35
C VAL A 137 -0.48 7.55 6.85
N GLY A 138 -1.44 7.17 7.69
CA GLY A 138 -1.30 7.19 9.15
C GLY A 138 -0.21 6.25 9.66
N SER A 139 -0.13 5.03 9.13
CA SER A 139 0.92 4.07 9.49
C SER A 139 2.32 4.55 9.10
N HIS A 140 2.46 5.22 7.96
CA HIS A 140 3.70 5.90 7.57
C HIS A 140 4.01 7.08 8.49
N CYS A 141 2.99 7.85 8.89
CA CYS A 141 3.15 8.95 9.83
C CYS A 141 3.68 8.45 11.18
N LEU A 142 3.07 7.40 11.74
CA LEU A 142 3.52 6.72 12.97
C LEU A 142 4.95 6.19 12.82
N THR A 143 5.24 5.49 11.72
CA THR A 143 6.58 4.95 11.47
C THR A 143 7.64 6.05 11.41
N GLY A 144 7.33 7.21 10.80
CA GLY A 144 8.22 8.37 10.80
C GLY A 144 8.43 8.97 12.19
N ALA A 145 7.40 8.98 13.03
CA ALA A 145 7.53 9.43 14.42
C ALA A 145 8.44 8.49 15.24
N ILE A 146 8.28 7.16 15.08
CA ILE A 146 9.15 6.14 15.66
C ILE A 146 10.59 6.33 15.17
N ALA A 147 10.78 6.56 13.86
CA ALA A 147 12.10 6.78 13.28
C ALA A 147 12.79 8.01 13.89
N PHE A 148 12.11 9.15 13.99
CA PHE A 148 12.70 10.35 14.60
C PHE A 148 12.98 10.18 16.10
N GLY A 149 12.09 9.52 16.84
CA GLY A 149 12.32 9.15 18.23
C GLY A 149 13.60 8.32 18.39
N ASN A 150 13.78 7.29 17.57
CA ASN A 150 14.96 6.46 17.59
C ASN A 150 16.24 7.22 17.18
N LEU A 151 16.19 8.02 16.10
CA LEU A 151 17.34 8.77 15.59
C LEU A 151 17.88 9.80 16.61
N THR A 152 16.99 10.38 17.42
CA THR A 152 17.31 11.49 18.33
C THR A 152 17.43 11.07 19.80
N ASP A 153 17.38 9.76 20.10
CA ASP A 153 17.29 9.24 21.48
C ASP A 153 16.14 9.88 22.28
N ASN A 154 14.97 10.01 21.65
CA ASN A 154 13.78 10.68 22.19
C ASN A 154 14.04 12.15 22.58
N GLY A 155 14.75 12.88 21.72
CA GLY A 155 15.20 14.26 22.01
C GLY A 155 14.10 15.31 22.15
N THR A 156 12.85 15.00 21.79
CA THR A 156 11.68 15.84 22.05
C THR A 156 10.41 14.99 22.24
N CYS A 157 9.30 15.66 22.53
CA CYS A 157 7.98 15.06 22.67
C CYS A 157 7.60 14.27 21.39
N SER A 158 7.17 13.02 21.56
CA SER A 158 6.74 12.15 20.46
C SER A 158 5.63 12.74 19.59
N LEU A 159 4.73 13.53 20.17
CA LEU A 159 3.70 14.28 19.43
C LEU A 159 4.32 15.24 18.40
N VAL A 160 5.45 15.87 18.74
CA VAL A 160 6.19 16.75 17.83
C VAL A 160 6.77 15.93 16.67
N PHE A 161 7.31 14.74 16.94
CA PHE A 161 7.76 13.84 15.88
C PHE A 161 6.62 13.40 14.96
N GLY A 162 5.43 13.13 15.51
CA GLY A 162 4.22 12.86 14.73
C GLY A 162 3.85 14.03 13.81
N VAL A 163 3.84 15.27 14.33
CA VAL A 163 3.57 16.47 13.53
C VAL A 163 4.62 16.67 12.44
N VAL A 164 5.92 16.53 12.76
CA VAL A 164 6.99 16.66 11.76
C VAL A 164 6.85 15.61 10.67
N SER A 165 6.55 14.37 11.05
CA SER A 165 6.29 13.27 10.11
C SER A 165 5.12 13.58 9.19
N ALA A 166 3.99 14.06 9.74
CA ALA A 166 2.82 14.49 8.96
C ALA A 166 3.15 15.64 7.99
N VAL A 167 3.93 16.64 8.43
CA VAL A 167 4.33 17.77 7.59
C VAL A 167 5.18 17.32 6.40
N ILE A 168 6.13 16.40 6.61
CA ILE A 168 6.96 15.84 5.54
C ILE A 168 6.10 15.08 4.53
N LEU A 169 5.20 14.21 5.02
CA LEU A 169 4.25 13.47 4.17
C LEU A 169 3.37 14.42 3.34
N LEU A 170 2.88 15.50 3.95
CA LEU A 170 2.06 16.52 3.29
C LEU A 170 2.82 17.16 2.13
N PHE A 171 4.05 17.63 2.36
CA PHE A 171 4.85 18.29 1.32
C PHE A 171 5.19 17.36 0.16
N LEU A 172 5.54 16.10 0.45
CA LEU A 172 5.84 15.12 -0.59
C LEU A 172 4.60 14.64 -1.35
N ALA A 173 3.40 14.76 -0.79
CA ALA A 173 2.15 14.40 -1.47
C ALA A 173 1.62 15.50 -2.41
N ILE A 174 2.18 16.73 -2.37
CA ILE A 174 1.73 17.86 -3.20
C ILE A 174 1.79 17.56 -4.71
N PRO A 175 2.84 16.94 -5.28
CA PRO A 175 2.94 16.68 -6.72
C PRO A 175 1.77 15.82 -7.24
N PRO A 176 0.90 16.33 -8.14
CA PRO A 176 -0.28 15.62 -8.59
C PRO A 176 -0.03 14.57 -9.68
N SER A 177 1.21 14.25 -10.06
CA SER A 177 1.52 13.32 -11.17
C SER A 177 2.34 12.12 -10.71
N PHE A 178 1.99 10.90 -11.16
CA PHE A 178 2.76 9.67 -10.84
C PHE A 178 4.01 9.51 -11.71
N ALA A 179 4.05 10.11 -12.90
CA ALA A 179 5.23 10.03 -13.77
C ALA A 179 6.46 10.71 -13.15
N ASP A 180 6.23 11.71 -12.30
CA ASP A 180 7.28 12.39 -11.52
C ASP A 180 7.76 11.55 -10.31
N VAL A 181 6.99 10.53 -9.93
CA VAL A 181 7.18 9.72 -8.71
C VAL A 181 7.66 8.30 -9.01
N ALA A 182 7.56 7.82 -10.25
CA ALA A 182 8.05 6.50 -10.65
C ALA A 182 9.56 6.32 -10.39
N ILE A 183 10.35 7.40 -10.50
CA ILE A 183 11.78 7.39 -10.14
C ILE A 183 11.96 7.25 -8.62
N LEU A 184 11.10 7.90 -7.83
CA LEU A 184 11.12 7.82 -6.37
C LEU A 184 10.81 6.40 -5.88
N GLY A 185 9.98 5.65 -6.60
CA GLY A 185 9.73 4.25 -6.30
C GLY A 185 11.01 3.39 -6.33
N TYR A 186 11.92 3.60 -7.30
CA TYR A 186 13.19 2.86 -7.29
C TYR A 186 14.05 3.16 -6.06
N ILE A 187 14.03 4.42 -5.61
CA ILE A 187 14.74 4.85 -4.39
C ILE A 187 14.13 4.16 -3.16
N ASP A 188 12.81 4.11 -3.08
CA ASP A 188 12.09 3.43 -1.99
C ASP A 188 12.38 1.95 -1.92
N PHE A 189 12.38 1.26 -3.06
CA PHE A 189 12.71 -0.17 -3.10
C PHE A 189 14.13 -0.44 -2.61
N VAL A 190 15.11 0.36 -3.06
CA VAL A 190 16.50 0.21 -2.61
C VAL A 190 16.62 0.56 -1.12
N SER A 191 15.92 1.61 -0.67
CA SER A 191 15.86 2.04 0.72
C SER A 191 15.34 0.94 1.64
N ILE A 192 14.20 0.31 1.34
CA ILE A 192 13.64 -0.75 2.18
C ILE A 192 14.49 -2.02 2.16
N MET A 193 14.99 -2.43 0.99
CA MET A 193 15.85 -3.61 0.90
C MET A 193 17.16 -3.43 1.67
N ALA A 194 17.75 -2.24 1.63
CA ALA A 194 18.94 -1.91 2.41
C ALA A 194 18.63 -1.89 3.92
N ALA A 195 17.52 -1.28 4.34
CA ALA A 195 17.12 -1.21 5.75
C ALA A 195 16.83 -2.61 6.35
N ILE A 196 16.12 -3.47 5.60
CA ILE A 196 15.90 -4.88 5.96
C ILE A 196 17.24 -5.63 6.05
N GLY A 197 18.09 -5.50 5.03
CA GLY A 197 19.40 -6.14 4.99
C GLY A 197 20.29 -5.74 6.17
N ILE A 198 20.35 -4.44 6.49
CA ILE A 198 21.07 -3.92 7.68
C ILE A 198 20.52 -4.56 8.95
N THR A 199 19.19 -4.64 9.10
CA THR A 199 18.55 -5.21 10.29
C THR A 199 18.87 -6.70 10.46
N VAL A 200 18.76 -7.48 9.39
CA VAL A 200 19.08 -8.93 9.40
C VAL A 200 20.55 -9.17 9.71
N ILE A 201 21.46 -8.39 9.10
CA ILE A 201 22.91 -8.53 9.35
C ILE A 201 23.25 -8.10 10.78
N ALA A 202 22.71 -6.98 11.26
CA ALA A 202 22.97 -6.46 12.59
C ALA A 202 22.51 -7.43 13.69
N THR A 203 21.29 -7.97 13.57
CA THR A 203 20.76 -8.98 14.49
C THR A 203 21.58 -10.27 14.42
N GLY A 204 21.93 -10.75 13.22
CA GLY A 204 22.76 -11.95 13.04
C GLY A 204 24.19 -11.82 13.60
N VAL A 205 24.84 -10.66 13.45
CA VAL A 205 26.16 -10.40 14.04
C VAL A 205 26.08 -10.33 15.56
N THR A 206 25.02 -9.73 16.10
CA THR A 206 24.79 -9.67 17.55
C THR A 206 24.59 -11.08 18.11
N TYR A 207 23.76 -11.88 17.44
CA TYR A 207 23.57 -13.29 17.75
C TYR A 207 24.90 -14.07 17.75
N GLY A 208 25.70 -13.96 16.68
CA GLY A 208 26.97 -14.66 16.56
C GLY A 208 28.03 -14.27 17.60
N LYS A 209 27.89 -13.11 18.24
CA LYS A 209 28.75 -12.66 19.34
C LYS A 209 28.19 -13.02 20.72
N SER A 210 26.92 -13.34 20.82
CA SER A 210 26.25 -13.64 22.08
C SER A 210 26.62 -15.05 22.56
N THR A 211 26.79 -15.19 23.87
CA THR A 211 27.01 -16.50 24.53
C THR A 211 25.72 -17.11 25.06
N HIS A 212 24.61 -16.39 24.94
CA HIS A 212 23.30 -16.80 25.41
C HIS A 212 22.53 -17.55 24.32
N VAL A 213 21.76 -18.55 24.73
CA VAL A 213 20.83 -19.24 23.83
C VAL A 213 19.67 -18.29 23.57
N VAL A 214 19.43 -17.98 22.30
CA VAL A 214 18.27 -17.18 21.89
C VAL A 214 17.00 -18.01 22.05
N ASP A 215 16.00 -17.43 22.69
CA ASP A 215 14.71 -18.07 22.94
C ASP A 215 13.79 -17.97 21.71
N TRP A 216 14.21 -18.61 20.62
CA TRP A 216 13.33 -18.86 19.48
C TRP A 216 12.74 -20.27 19.59
N SER A 217 11.49 -20.41 19.19
CA SER A 217 10.75 -21.67 19.21
C SER A 217 10.16 -22.02 17.86
N ALA A 218 10.13 -23.31 17.55
CA ALA A 218 9.40 -23.84 16.40
C ALA A 218 7.87 -23.66 16.57
N TRP A 219 7.41 -23.68 17.81
CA TRP A 219 6.01 -23.61 18.21
C TRP A 219 5.65 -22.19 18.67
N PRO A 220 4.34 -21.87 18.75
CA PRO A 220 3.89 -20.58 19.28
C PRO A 220 4.46 -20.28 20.66
N LYS A 221 4.54 -18.98 21.00
CA LYS A 221 4.96 -18.55 22.34
C LYS A 221 4.07 -19.19 23.42
N GLU A 222 4.65 -19.41 24.60
CA GLU A 222 3.90 -19.93 25.75
C GLU A 222 2.74 -18.99 26.11
N ASP A 223 1.61 -19.57 26.55
CA ASP A 223 0.38 -18.86 26.91
C ASP A 223 -0.14 -17.88 25.84
N ILE A 224 0.08 -18.19 24.56
CA ILE A 224 -0.46 -17.39 23.45
C ILE A 224 -1.99 -17.25 23.55
N SER A 225 -2.44 -16.00 23.66
CA SER A 225 -3.87 -15.69 23.63
C SER A 225 -4.40 -15.71 22.20
N PHE A 226 -5.71 -15.94 22.04
CA PHE A 226 -6.39 -15.79 20.75
C PHE A 226 -6.15 -14.41 20.13
N VAL A 227 -6.12 -13.37 20.97
CA VAL A 227 -5.91 -11.98 20.56
C VAL A 227 -4.53 -11.81 19.93
N ASP A 228 -3.48 -12.23 20.62
CA ASP A 228 -2.09 -12.11 20.16
C ASP A 228 -1.89 -12.88 18.84
N ALA A 229 -2.42 -14.11 18.76
CA ALA A 229 -2.30 -14.94 17.57
C ALA A 229 -2.93 -14.28 16.34
N PHE A 230 -4.13 -13.70 16.49
CA PHE A 230 -4.81 -13.04 15.38
C PHE A 230 -4.19 -11.71 14.98
N ILE A 231 -3.60 -10.95 15.91
CA ILE A 231 -2.83 -9.74 15.58
C ILE A 231 -1.61 -10.10 14.73
N ALA A 232 -0.89 -11.18 15.10
CA ALA A 232 0.22 -11.69 14.31
C ALA A 232 -0.23 -12.12 12.90
N ILE A 233 -1.36 -12.83 12.78
CA ILE A 233 -1.93 -13.20 11.48
C ILE A 233 -2.31 -11.97 10.66
N THR A 234 -2.98 -10.97 11.26
CA THR A 234 -3.37 -9.74 10.55
C THR A 234 -2.17 -8.92 10.10
N ASN A 235 -1.05 -8.94 10.84
CA ASN A 235 0.20 -8.31 10.41
C ASN A 235 0.81 -9.02 9.19
N ILE A 236 0.72 -10.35 9.13
CA ILE A 236 1.10 -11.10 7.92
C ILE A 236 0.16 -10.78 6.76
N VAL A 237 -1.16 -10.69 7.01
CA VAL A 237 -2.13 -10.27 5.97
C VAL A 237 -1.80 -8.85 5.47
N PHE A 238 -1.41 -7.95 6.37
CA PHE A 238 -1.04 -6.58 6.01
C PHE A 238 0.11 -6.54 4.99
N ALA A 239 1.10 -7.43 5.15
CA ALA A 239 2.22 -7.54 4.23
C ALA A 239 1.82 -7.98 2.81
N TYR A 240 0.63 -8.56 2.63
CA TYR A 240 0.08 -8.95 1.32
C TYR A 240 -1.06 -8.02 0.85
N SER A 241 -0.95 -6.73 1.14
CA SER A 241 -1.96 -5.70 0.81
C SER A 241 -1.91 -5.15 -0.62
N PHE A 242 -1.06 -5.71 -1.49
CA PHE A 242 -0.86 -5.25 -2.88
C PHE A 242 -2.08 -5.43 -3.80
N ALA A 243 -3.21 -5.92 -3.29
CA ALA A 243 -4.46 -6.06 -4.01
C ALA A 243 -5.19 -4.74 -4.25
N VAL A 244 -5.01 -3.73 -3.38
CA VAL A 244 -5.86 -2.53 -3.27
C VAL A 244 -5.82 -1.64 -4.53
N CYS A 245 -4.63 -1.40 -5.09
CA CYS A 245 -4.43 -0.48 -6.21
C CYS A 245 -4.37 -1.16 -7.59
N GLN A 246 -4.63 -2.47 -7.66
CA GLN A 246 -4.40 -3.27 -8.87
C GLN A 246 -5.18 -2.80 -10.11
N PHE A 247 -6.47 -2.45 -9.97
CA PHE A 247 -7.24 -1.92 -11.11
C PHE A 247 -6.63 -0.65 -11.68
N SER A 248 -6.21 0.28 -10.80
CA SER A 248 -5.59 1.54 -11.18
C SER A 248 -4.28 1.32 -11.92
N PHE A 249 -3.45 0.37 -11.47
CA PHE A 249 -2.18 0.08 -12.15
C PHE A 249 -2.37 -0.65 -13.47
N MET A 250 -3.37 -1.52 -13.56
CA MET A 250 -3.70 -2.19 -14.82
C MET A 250 -4.17 -1.20 -15.88
N ASP A 251 -4.80 -0.09 -15.48
CA ASP A 251 -5.16 1.01 -16.39
C ASP A 251 -3.97 1.75 -16.96
N GLU A 252 -2.81 1.69 -16.30
CA GLU A 252 -1.59 2.31 -16.80
C GLU A 252 -0.78 1.37 -17.72
N MET A 253 -1.18 0.10 -17.83
CA MET A 253 -0.48 -0.89 -18.63
C MET A 253 -0.79 -0.76 -20.10
N HIS A 254 0.26 -0.68 -20.92
CA HIS A 254 0.12 -0.82 -22.38
C HIS A 254 -0.52 -2.17 -22.77
N THR A 255 -0.18 -3.24 -22.05
CA THR A 255 -0.68 -4.60 -22.29
C THR A 255 -1.22 -5.21 -20.99
N PRO A 256 -2.49 -4.96 -20.63
CA PRO A 256 -3.08 -5.44 -19.36
C PRO A 256 -3.05 -6.97 -19.19
N LYS A 257 -2.97 -7.75 -20.27
CA LYS A 257 -2.84 -9.21 -20.22
C LYS A 257 -1.54 -9.68 -19.56
N ASP A 258 -0.47 -8.90 -19.63
CA ASP A 258 0.82 -9.23 -19.03
C ASP A 258 0.86 -8.99 -17.52
N TYR A 259 -0.19 -8.39 -16.95
CA TYR A 259 -0.35 -8.13 -15.52
C TYR A 259 -0.06 -9.34 -14.63
N ILE A 260 -0.48 -10.53 -15.06
CA ILE A 260 -0.28 -11.75 -14.27
C ILE A 260 1.20 -12.11 -14.09
N LYS A 261 2.06 -11.73 -15.04
CA LYS A 261 3.52 -11.90 -14.92
C LYS A 261 4.05 -11.04 -13.77
N SER A 262 3.49 -9.83 -13.61
CA SER A 262 3.85 -8.93 -12.52
C SER A 262 3.44 -9.48 -11.17
N ILE A 263 2.22 -10.02 -11.06
CA ILE A 263 1.70 -10.59 -9.80
C ILE A 263 2.45 -11.83 -9.35
N TRP A 264 2.76 -12.76 -10.25
CA TRP A 264 3.59 -13.91 -9.88
C TRP A 264 5.01 -13.50 -9.48
N SER A 265 5.61 -12.56 -10.20
CA SER A 265 6.95 -12.07 -9.87
C SER A 265 6.97 -11.38 -8.51
N LEU A 266 6.02 -10.48 -8.26
CA LEU A 266 5.84 -9.78 -6.99
C LEU A 266 5.64 -10.77 -5.85
N GLY A 267 4.59 -11.60 -5.92
CA GLY A 267 4.20 -12.45 -4.81
C GLY A 267 5.27 -13.48 -4.44
N LEU A 268 6.01 -14.03 -5.41
CA LEU A 268 7.12 -14.94 -5.12
C LEU A 268 8.30 -14.21 -4.44
N ILE A 269 8.62 -12.99 -4.89
CA ILE A 269 9.67 -12.17 -4.27
C ILE A 269 9.27 -11.79 -2.84
N GLU A 270 8.01 -11.39 -2.61
CA GLU A 270 7.50 -11.07 -1.28
C GLU A 270 7.49 -12.27 -0.34
N ILE A 271 6.98 -13.42 -0.79
CA ILE A 271 7.03 -14.66 -0.01
C ILE A 271 8.47 -14.95 0.41
N PHE A 272 9.43 -14.81 -0.51
CA PHE A 272 10.84 -15.02 -0.19
C PHE A 272 11.35 -14.00 0.84
N ILE A 273 11.15 -12.70 0.61
CA ILE A 273 11.63 -11.64 1.50
C ILE A 273 11.00 -11.73 2.88
N TYR A 274 9.68 -11.85 2.98
CA TYR A 274 8.97 -11.91 4.26
C TYR A 274 9.31 -13.17 5.04
N THR A 275 9.38 -14.32 4.37
CA THR A 275 9.76 -15.58 5.05
C THR A 275 11.20 -15.50 5.55
N LEU A 276 12.13 -14.99 4.74
CA LEU A 276 13.54 -14.87 5.12
C LEU A 276 13.73 -13.86 6.25
N THR A 277 13.17 -12.65 6.12
CA THR A 277 13.28 -11.60 7.13
C THR A 277 12.60 -12.01 8.43
N GLY A 278 11.40 -12.59 8.37
CA GLY A 278 10.68 -13.11 9.53
C GLY A 278 11.46 -14.19 10.27
N SER A 279 11.88 -15.23 9.53
CA SER A 279 12.59 -16.37 10.11
C SER A 279 13.97 -16.01 10.66
N LEU A 280 14.78 -15.23 9.94
CA LEU A 280 16.12 -14.89 10.39
C LEU A 280 16.10 -13.94 11.59
N ILE A 281 15.33 -12.85 11.54
CA ILE A 281 15.29 -11.90 12.67
C ILE A 281 14.73 -12.60 13.91
N TYR A 282 13.69 -13.43 13.79
CA TYR A 282 13.18 -14.19 14.92
C TYR A 282 14.20 -15.21 15.44
N ALA A 283 14.90 -15.95 14.57
CA ALA A 283 15.93 -16.89 14.99
C ALA A 283 17.13 -16.21 15.70
N PHE A 284 17.43 -14.95 15.36
CA PHE A 284 18.55 -14.20 15.93
C PHE A 284 18.19 -13.41 17.19
N VAL A 285 16.93 -12.99 17.34
CA VAL A 285 16.48 -12.14 18.45
C VAL A 285 15.62 -12.91 19.47
N GLY A 286 14.83 -13.89 19.04
CA GLY A 286 13.93 -14.66 19.91
C GLY A 286 12.61 -13.95 20.17
N GLN A 287 12.02 -14.14 21.35
CA GLN A 287 10.72 -13.54 21.69
C GLN A 287 10.74 -12.00 21.81
N ASP A 288 11.90 -11.39 21.99
CA ASP A 288 12.05 -9.94 22.21
C ASP A 288 12.06 -9.10 20.92
N VAL A 289 11.61 -9.67 19.80
CA VAL A 289 11.52 -8.96 18.51
C VAL A 289 10.58 -7.76 18.64
N SER A 290 11.13 -6.57 18.43
CA SER A 290 10.37 -5.32 18.41
C SER A 290 9.58 -5.16 17.10
N SER A 291 8.51 -4.35 17.14
CA SER A 291 7.68 -4.01 15.99
C SER A 291 7.54 -2.49 15.92
N PRO A 292 8.11 -1.80 14.91
CA PRO A 292 8.80 -2.31 13.72
C PRO A 292 10.13 -3.04 14.00
N ALA A 293 10.45 -4.06 13.19
CA ALA A 293 11.63 -4.91 13.35
C ALA A 293 12.98 -4.19 13.34
N LEU A 294 13.05 -3.00 12.71
CA LEU A 294 14.24 -2.14 12.70
C LEU A 294 14.77 -1.82 14.11
N LEU A 295 13.86 -1.71 15.09
CA LEU A 295 14.20 -1.45 16.48
C LEU A 295 14.99 -2.61 17.11
N SER A 296 14.86 -3.83 16.59
CA SER A 296 15.55 -5.02 17.09
C SER A 296 17.03 -5.07 16.72
N ALA A 297 17.52 -4.19 15.83
CA ALA A 297 18.92 -4.18 15.39
C ALA A 297 19.91 -3.70 16.48
N GLY A 298 19.42 -3.20 17.62
CA GLY A 298 20.21 -2.55 18.66
C GLY A 298 20.46 -1.07 18.38
N ASN A 299 20.89 -0.30 19.39
CA ASN A 299 20.81 1.16 19.38
C ASN A 299 21.44 1.84 18.13
N LEU A 300 22.73 1.59 17.86
CA LEU A 300 23.42 2.23 16.73
C LEU A 300 22.88 1.75 15.37
N MET A 301 22.67 0.44 15.21
CA MET A 301 22.24 -0.13 13.93
C MET A 301 20.79 0.21 13.61
N ALA A 302 19.91 0.31 14.62
CA ALA A 302 18.54 0.78 14.44
C ALA A 302 18.51 2.20 13.88
N LYS A 303 19.34 3.12 14.39
CA LYS A 303 19.45 4.49 13.85
C LYS A 303 19.89 4.51 12.39
N ILE A 304 20.89 3.69 12.04
CA ILE A 304 21.36 3.57 10.66
C ILE A 304 20.25 3.00 9.77
N ALA A 305 19.58 1.94 10.22
CA ALA A 305 18.53 1.28 9.46
C ALA A 305 17.32 2.20 9.26
N PHE A 306 16.88 2.93 10.28
CA PHE A 306 15.83 3.95 10.16
C PHE A 306 16.27 5.11 9.27
N GLY A 307 17.51 5.59 9.38
CA GLY A 307 18.05 6.63 8.50
C GLY A 307 17.99 6.23 7.02
N VAL A 308 18.34 4.98 6.73
CA VAL A 308 18.23 4.39 5.37
C VAL A 308 16.77 4.15 4.97
N ALA A 309 15.86 3.91 5.92
CA ALA A 309 14.43 3.70 5.68
C ALA A 309 13.61 4.99 5.54
N LEU A 310 14.15 6.18 5.86
CA LEU A 310 13.40 7.45 5.75
C LEU A 310 12.80 7.69 4.36
N PRO A 311 13.50 7.42 3.23
CA PRO A 311 12.90 7.55 1.90
C PRO A 311 11.63 6.72 1.75
N VAL A 312 11.67 5.40 2.01
CA VAL A 312 10.47 4.55 1.89
C VAL A 312 9.36 4.94 2.86
N ILE A 313 9.69 5.41 4.07
CA ILE A 313 8.67 5.85 5.03
C ILE A 313 7.88 7.04 4.46
N PHE A 314 8.56 8.01 3.87
CA PHE A 314 7.92 9.26 3.47
C PHE A 314 7.43 9.29 2.02
N ILE A 315 8.17 8.69 1.08
CA ILE A 315 7.78 8.65 -0.32
C ILE A 315 6.59 7.70 -0.48
N SER A 316 6.67 6.44 -0.02
CA SER A 316 5.55 5.49 -0.10
C SER A 316 4.30 6.01 0.63
N GLY A 317 4.46 6.61 1.82
CA GLY A 317 3.35 7.26 2.52
C GLY A 317 2.72 8.40 1.72
N SER A 318 3.53 9.25 1.07
CA SER A 318 3.04 10.34 0.23
C SER A 318 2.36 9.89 -1.07
N ILE A 319 2.80 8.76 -1.65
CA ILE A 319 2.16 8.14 -2.81
C ILE A 319 0.74 7.74 -2.45
N ASN A 320 0.56 7.01 -1.34
CA ASN A 320 -0.76 6.61 -0.86
C ASN A 320 -1.67 7.83 -0.63
N GLY A 321 -1.15 8.89 0.00
CA GLY A 321 -1.86 10.16 0.20
C GLY A 321 -2.28 10.83 -1.13
N THR A 322 -1.39 10.83 -2.11
CA THR A 322 -1.68 11.32 -3.47
C THR A 322 -2.75 10.48 -4.16
N VAL A 323 -2.71 9.15 -4.04
CA VAL A 323 -3.69 8.23 -4.65
C VAL A 323 -5.10 8.50 -4.11
N VAL A 324 -5.26 8.57 -2.78
CA VAL A 324 -6.58 8.85 -2.18
C VAL A 324 -7.07 10.25 -2.51
N ALA A 325 -6.18 11.25 -2.51
CA ALA A 325 -6.53 12.61 -2.90
C ALA A 325 -7.02 12.67 -4.36
N ARG A 326 -6.35 11.99 -5.30
CA ARG A 326 -6.81 11.91 -6.70
C ARG A 326 -8.15 11.20 -6.84
N TYR A 327 -8.34 10.12 -6.11
CA TYR A 327 -9.61 9.38 -6.10
C TYR A 327 -10.77 10.29 -5.66
N ILE A 328 -10.63 10.97 -4.51
CA ILE A 328 -11.67 11.86 -3.98
C ILE A 328 -11.86 13.08 -4.87
N HIS A 329 -10.77 13.73 -5.29
CA HIS A 329 -10.82 14.94 -6.13
C HIS A 329 -11.44 14.65 -7.50
N GLY A 330 -11.01 13.57 -8.15
CA GLY A 330 -11.53 13.12 -9.43
C GLY A 330 -13.02 12.74 -9.36
N ARG A 331 -13.48 12.27 -8.20
CA ARG A 331 -14.89 11.98 -7.96
C ARG A 331 -15.73 13.24 -7.73
N ILE A 332 -15.25 14.19 -6.93
CA ILE A 332 -15.94 15.46 -6.66
C ILE A 332 -16.05 16.30 -7.94
N TYR A 333 -14.98 16.36 -8.73
CA TYR A 333 -14.88 17.18 -9.94
C TYR A 333 -15.03 16.39 -11.24
N LYS A 334 -15.71 15.24 -11.21
CA LYS A 334 -15.85 14.32 -12.36
C LYS A 334 -16.20 15.01 -13.68
N ASN A 335 -17.08 16.01 -13.63
CA ASN A 335 -17.59 16.75 -14.80
C ASN A 335 -17.01 18.17 -14.93
N SER A 336 -15.80 18.42 -14.40
CA SER A 336 -15.20 19.77 -14.38
C SER A 336 -13.71 19.75 -14.73
N VAL A 337 -13.25 20.76 -15.46
CA VAL A 337 -11.82 21.00 -15.76
C VAL A 337 -10.96 21.15 -14.49
N VAL A 338 -11.58 21.44 -13.35
CA VAL A 338 -10.92 21.50 -12.04
C VAL A 338 -10.21 20.17 -11.73
N ARG A 339 -10.75 19.03 -12.19
CA ARG A 339 -10.19 17.67 -12.01
C ARG A 339 -8.73 17.52 -12.43
N PHE A 340 -8.27 18.28 -13.42
CA PHE A 340 -6.89 18.19 -13.92
C PHE A 340 -5.87 18.97 -13.09
N ILE A 341 -6.30 19.68 -12.03
CA ILE A 341 -5.41 20.41 -11.11
C ILE A 341 -4.52 21.43 -11.87
N ASN A 342 -5.01 21.95 -12.99
CA ASN A 342 -4.29 22.95 -13.81
C ASN A 342 -4.90 24.36 -13.70
N THR A 343 -5.85 24.53 -12.79
CA THR A 343 -6.51 25.82 -12.52
C THR A 343 -6.20 26.26 -11.09
N LYS A 344 -6.29 27.57 -10.81
CA LYS A 344 -6.14 28.09 -9.43
C LYS A 344 -7.07 27.36 -8.45
N LYS A 345 -8.34 27.19 -8.83
CA LYS A 345 -9.33 26.42 -8.06
C LYS A 345 -8.92 24.95 -7.89
N GLY A 346 -8.39 24.32 -8.94
CA GLY A 346 -7.84 22.96 -8.90
C GLY A 346 -6.73 22.83 -7.87
N TRP A 347 -5.73 23.70 -7.90
CA TRP A 347 -4.63 23.71 -6.94
C TRP A 347 -5.07 23.99 -5.51
N THR A 348 -5.98 24.96 -5.29
CA THR A 348 -6.49 25.24 -3.93
C THR A 348 -7.24 24.05 -3.34
N THR A 349 -8.11 23.42 -4.12
CA THR A 349 -8.90 22.27 -3.67
C THR A 349 -8.03 21.02 -3.48
N TRP A 350 -7.01 20.86 -4.31
CA TRP A 350 -6.00 19.82 -4.19
C TRP A 350 -5.18 19.94 -2.90
N LEU A 351 -4.59 21.11 -2.64
CA LEU A 351 -3.81 21.37 -1.42
C LEU A 351 -4.67 21.22 -0.16
N ALA A 352 -5.90 21.73 -0.19
CA ALA A 352 -6.83 21.58 0.92
C ALA A 352 -7.17 20.10 1.20
N LEU A 353 -7.37 19.31 0.15
CA LEU A 353 -7.70 17.89 0.28
C LEU A 353 -6.53 17.06 0.82
N ILE A 354 -5.31 17.27 0.30
CA ILE A 354 -4.11 16.62 0.85
C ILE A 354 -3.95 16.97 2.32
N ALA A 355 -4.01 18.27 2.66
CA ALA A 355 -3.88 18.70 4.04
C ALA A 355 -4.91 18.04 4.97
N PHE A 356 -6.16 17.96 4.52
CA PHE A 356 -7.23 17.29 5.27
C PHE A 356 -6.94 15.81 5.49
N ILE A 357 -6.54 15.08 4.45
CA ILE A 357 -6.21 13.65 4.52
C ILE A 357 -5.03 13.43 5.46
N THR A 358 -3.97 14.25 5.36
CA THR A 358 -2.79 14.14 6.22
C THR A 358 -3.11 14.44 7.69
N ILE A 359 -3.98 15.42 7.97
CA ILE A 359 -4.43 15.70 9.35
C ILE A 359 -5.17 14.50 9.93
N ILE A 360 -6.09 13.89 9.17
CA ILE A 360 -6.81 12.69 9.62
C ILE A 360 -5.83 11.53 9.85
N ALA A 361 -4.90 11.32 8.92
CA ALA A 361 -3.88 10.28 9.04
C ALA A 361 -3.01 10.46 10.29
N TRP A 362 -2.60 11.69 10.60
CA TRP A 362 -1.87 12.02 11.83
C TRP A 362 -2.72 11.77 13.08
N VAL A 363 -4.01 12.16 13.08
CA VAL A 363 -4.93 11.86 14.19
C VAL A 363 -5.04 10.35 14.43
N ILE A 364 -5.13 9.53 13.36
CA ILE A 364 -5.15 8.07 13.46
C ILE A 364 -3.84 7.54 14.07
N ALA A 365 -2.70 8.03 13.58
CA ALA A 365 -1.37 7.64 14.08
C ALA A 365 -1.19 7.95 15.58
N GLU A 366 -1.71 9.08 16.06
CA GLU A 366 -1.64 9.47 17.47
C GLU A 366 -2.72 8.78 18.34
N ALA A 367 -3.83 8.35 17.74
CA ALA A 367 -4.91 7.63 18.42
C ALA A 367 -4.60 6.13 18.60
N ILE A 368 -3.77 5.53 17.74
CA ILE A 368 -3.27 4.16 17.88
C ILE A 368 -1.76 4.18 17.65
N PRO A 369 -0.97 4.67 18.63
CA PRO A 369 0.47 4.84 18.49
C PRO A 369 1.25 3.53 18.65
N PHE A 370 0.68 2.39 18.20
CA PHE A 370 1.27 1.06 18.28
C PHE A 370 1.30 0.48 16.87
N PHE A 371 2.51 0.23 16.36
CA PHE A 371 2.69 -0.14 14.96
C PHE A 371 1.93 -1.42 14.60
N GLY A 372 2.08 -2.49 15.39
CA GLY A 372 1.40 -3.76 15.16
C GLY A 372 -0.12 -3.65 15.14
N ASP A 373 -0.72 -2.98 16.13
CA ASP A 373 -2.18 -2.84 16.19
C ASP A 373 -2.75 -1.93 15.11
N LEU A 374 -2.04 -0.84 14.77
CA LEU A 374 -2.47 0.03 13.67
C LEU A 374 -2.50 -0.73 12.34
N LEU A 375 -1.51 -1.58 12.08
CA LEU A 375 -1.50 -2.45 10.90
C LEU A 375 -2.58 -3.54 10.99
N GLY A 376 -2.76 -4.14 12.17
CA GLY A 376 -3.76 -5.17 12.42
C GLY A 376 -5.19 -4.71 12.14
N ILE A 377 -5.59 -3.52 12.60
CA ILE A 377 -6.95 -3.00 12.43
C ILE A 377 -7.23 -2.66 10.96
N MET A 378 -6.24 -2.06 10.28
CA MET A 378 -6.31 -1.76 8.84
C MET A 378 -6.46 -3.05 8.03
N SER A 379 -5.64 -4.05 8.36
CA SER A 379 -5.66 -5.37 7.75
C SER A 379 -7.00 -6.09 7.92
N ALA A 380 -7.52 -6.09 9.14
CA ALA A 380 -8.79 -6.70 9.45
C ALA A 380 -9.96 -6.01 8.73
N LEU A 381 -10.05 -4.68 8.77
CA LEU A 381 -11.21 -3.96 8.25
C LEU A 381 -11.24 -3.84 6.72
N PHE A 382 -10.08 -3.74 6.09
CA PHE A 382 -10.01 -3.32 4.69
C PHE A 382 -9.26 -4.33 3.82
N ILE A 383 -8.04 -4.72 4.19
CA ILE A 383 -7.20 -5.62 3.36
C ILE A 383 -7.83 -7.01 3.28
N SER A 384 -8.47 -7.48 4.35
CA SER A 384 -9.27 -8.70 4.31
C SER A 384 -10.31 -8.70 3.18
N GLY A 385 -10.86 -7.53 2.87
CA GLY A 385 -11.78 -7.32 1.75
C GLY A 385 -11.10 -7.25 0.41
N PHE A 386 -10.19 -6.30 0.25
CA PHE A 386 -9.51 -6.07 -1.02
C PHE A 386 -8.69 -7.27 -1.48
N THR A 387 -8.03 -7.97 -0.56
CA THR A 387 -7.18 -9.12 -0.89
C THR A 387 -7.93 -10.44 -0.89
N PHE A 388 -8.99 -10.64 -0.08
CA PHE A 388 -9.64 -11.96 0.03
C PHE A 388 -11.11 -11.96 -0.39
N TYR A 389 -12.02 -11.41 0.41
CA TYR A 389 -13.44 -11.69 0.20
C TYR A 389 -14.03 -10.96 -1.01
N PHE A 390 -13.56 -9.77 -1.40
CA PHE A 390 -14.04 -9.13 -2.63
C PHE A 390 -13.61 -9.89 -3.89
N PRO A 391 -12.32 -10.25 -4.09
CA PRO A 391 -11.93 -11.12 -5.19
C PRO A 391 -12.72 -12.42 -5.27
N ALA A 392 -12.98 -13.08 -4.13
CA ALA A 392 -13.81 -14.28 -4.10
C ALA A 392 -15.25 -14.01 -4.60
N ILE A 393 -15.88 -12.94 -4.13
CA ILE A 393 -17.21 -12.50 -4.62
C ILE A 393 -17.16 -12.20 -6.12
N PHE A 394 -16.11 -11.52 -6.59
CA PHE A 394 -15.94 -11.17 -8.00
C PHE A 394 -15.85 -12.43 -8.87
N TRP A 395 -15.17 -13.47 -8.40
CA TRP A 395 -15.14 -14.73 -9.13
C TRP A 395 -16.54 -15.32 -9.29
N PHE A 396 -17.32 -15.40 -8.21
CA PHE A 396 -18.67 -15.98 -8.24
C PHE A 396 -19.66 -15.18 -9.09
N MET A 397 -19.59 -13.85 -9.03
CA MET A 397 -20.58 -12.98 -9.65
C MET A 397 -20.20 -12.50 -11.06
N LEU A 398 -18.92 -12.29 -11.33
CA LEU A 398 -18.44 -11.65 -12.55
C LEU A 398 -17.68 -12.61 -13.47
N ILE A 399 -16.87 -13.52 -12.94
CA ILE A 399 -15.97 -14.36 -13.76
C ILE A 399 -16.57 -15.71 -14.11
N LYS A 400 -17.19 -16.39 -13.15
CA LYS A 400 -17.70 -17.76 -13.30
C LYS A 400 -18.73 -17.88 -14.42
N GLU A 401 -18.40 -18.67 -15.44
CA GLU A 401 -19.29 -19.02 -16.54
C GLU A 401 -20.09 -20.31 -16.26
N GLY A 402 -21.41 -20.24 -16.36
CA GLY A 402 -22.29 -21.38 -16.06
C GLY A 402 -22.55 -21.53 -14.55
N LYS A 403 -23.02 -22.70 -14.13
CA LYS A 403 -23.38 -22.97 -12.74
C LYS A 403 -22.15 -23.31 -11.90
N TRP A 404 -22.19 -22.99 -10.62
CA TRP A 404 -21.06 -23.20 -9.69
C TRP A 404 -20.75 -24.68 -9.46
N TYR A 405 -21.75 -25.55 -9.58
CA TYR A 405 -21.63 -26.99 -9.41
C TYR A 405 -21.25 -27.75 -10.69
N GLU A 406 -20.99 -27.06 -11.81
CA GLU A 406 -20.45 -27.72 -13.00
C GLU A 406 -19.04 -28.22 -12.74
N LYS A 407 -18.67 -29.40 -13.28
CA LYS A 407 -17.36 -30.04 -13.03
C LYS A 407 -16.17 -29.11 -13.30
N LYS A 408 -16.26 -28.25 -14.32
CA LYS A 408 -15.23 -27.24 -14.66
C LYS A 408 -15.06 -26.14 -13.61
N ASN A 409 -16.11 -25.81 -12.88
CA ASN A 409 -16.16 -24.73 -11.91
C ASN A 409 -16.07 -25.21 -10.45
N LEU A 410 -16.30 -26.49 -10.20
CA LEU A 410 -16.44 -27.03 -8.85
C LEU A 410 -15.19 -26.78 -8.00
N PHE A 411 -14.00 -27.05 -8.55
CA PHE A 411 -12.73 -26.80 -7.88
C PHE A 411 -12.52 -25.31 -7.57
N LEU A 412 -12.69 -24.44 -8.57
CA LEU A 412 -12.53 -22.99 -8.38
C LEU A 412 -13.59 -22.41 -7.44
N SER A 413 -14.81 -22.96 -7.43
CA SER A 413 -15.86 -22.57 -6.48
C SER A 413 -15.45 -22.90 -5.06
N PHE A 414 -14.88 -24.07 -4.82
CA PHE A 414 -14.38 -24.46 -3.51
C PHE A 414 -13.23 -23.55 -3.05
N VAL A 415 -12.27 -23.26 -3.94
CA VAL A 415 -11.16 -22.35 -3.65
C VAL A 415 -11.68 -20.95 -3.28
N ASN A 416 -12.57 -20.36 -4.09
CA ASN A 416 -13.12 -19.03 -3.76
C ASN A 416 -13.99 -19.04 -2.50
N ALA A 417 -14.69 -20.13 -2.20
CA ALA A 417 -15.42 -20.27 -0.95
C ALA A 417 -14.47 -20.26 0.26
N ILE A 418 -13.34 -20.96 0.18
CA ILE A 418 -12.30 -20.92 1.22
C ILE A 418 -11.73 -19.51 1.37
N VAL A 419 -11.36 -18.86 0.26
CA VAL A 419 -10.83 -17.49 0.28
C VAL A 419 -11.82 -16.52 0.91
N PHE A 420 -13.11 -16.63 0.58
CA PHE A 420 -14.15 -15.83 1.21
C PHE A 420 -14.20 -16.06 2.73
N VAL A 421 -14.15 -17.33 3.17
CA VAL A 421 -14.13 -17.67 4.60
C VAL A 421 -12.88 -17.14 5.29
N ILE A 422 -11.70 -17.23 4.69
CA ILE A 422 -10.45 -16.64 5.20
C ILE A 422 -10.65 -15.13 5.39
N GLY A 423 -11.15 -14.43 4.37
CA GLY A 423 -11.41 -12.99 4.46
C GLY A 423 -12.38 -12.63 5.58
N MET A 424 -13.48 -13.38 5.74
CA MET A 424 -14.45 -13.15 6.81
C MET A 424 -13.89 -13.44 8.20
N ILE A 425 -13.04 -14.48 8.34
CA ILE A 425 -12.35 -14.79 9.60
C ILE A 425 -11.39 -13.65 9.96
N VAL A 426 -10.56 -13.19 9.01
CA VAL A 426 -9.63 -12.07 9.23
C VAL A 426 -10.40 -10.80 9.59
N LEU A 427 -11.53 -10.52 8.93
CA LEU A 427 -12.39 -9.39 9.25
C LEU A 427 -12.92 -9.46 10.67
N VAL A 428 -13.57 -10.56 11.07
CA VAL A 428 -14.24 -10.65 12.36
C VAL A 428 -13.26 -10.85 13.50
N ALA A 429 -12.40 -11.87 13.41
CA ALA A 429 -11.45 -12.22 14.45
C ALA A 429 -10.33 -11.18 14.55
N GLY A 430 -9.82 -10.68 13.41
CA GLY A 430 -8.83 -9.61 13.41
C GLY A 430 -9.35 -8.32 14.03
N THR A 431 -10.56 -7.88 13.67
CA THR A 431 -11.15 -6.66 14.25
C THR A 431 -11.36 -6.82 15.75
N TYR A 432 -11.90 -7.97 16.19
CA TYR A 432 -12.08 -8.25 17.61
C TYR A 432 -10.74 -8.20 18.36
N SER A 433 -9.74 -8.92 17.85
CA SER A 433 -8.44 -9.05 18.51
C SER A 433 -7.73 -7.71 18.59
N THR A 434 -7.63 -6.95 17.50
CA THR A 434 -6.95 -5.65 17.53
C THR A 434 -7.69 -4.63 18.39
N VAL A 435 -9.02 -4.56 18.34
CA VAL A 435 -9.77 -3.64 19.22
C VAL A 435 -9.62 -4.04 20.69
N SER A 436 -9.64 -5.34 20.98
CA SER A 436 -9.42 -5.85 22.34
C SER A 436 -8.02 -5.51 22.84
N ASP A 437 -7.00 -5.63 22.00
CA ASP A 437 -5.63 -5.35 22.40
C ASP A 437 -5.36 -3.87 22.58
N ILE A 438 -5.83 -3.02 21.67
CA ILE A 438 -5.79 -1.56 21.83
C ILE A 438 -6.41 -1.16 23.17
N LYS A 439 -7.58 -1.72 23.50
CA LYS A 439 -8.25 -1.45 24.79
C LYS A 439 -7.43 -1.95 25.97
N ARG A 440 -6.86 -3.16 25.88
CA ARG A 440 -6.02 -3.77 26.93
C ARG A 440 -4.79 -2.90 27.19
N GLN A 441 -4.02 -2.59 26.16
CA GLN A 441 -2.79 -1.82 26.29
C GLN A 441 -3.04 -0.41 26.85
N TYR A 442 -4.12 0.27 26.44
CA TYR A 442 -4.50 1.56 27.03
C TYR A 442 -4.93 1.45 28.49
N THR A 443 -5.64 0.38 28.88
CA THR A 443 -6.12 0.20 30.26
C THR A 443 -4.98 -0.15 31.22
N GLU A 444 -4.03 -0.96 30.76
CA GLU A 444 -2.87 -1.40 31.55
C GLU A 444 -1.76 -0.34 31.59
N GLY A 445 -1.79 0.66 30.69
CA GLY A 445 -0.77 1.70 30.61
C GLY A 445 0.58 1.17 30.13
N THR A 446 0.59 0.03 29.45
CA THR A 446 1.79 -0.60 28.87
C THR A 446 2.35 0.17 27.68
N VAL A 447 1.58 1.12 27.18
CA VAL A 447 1.89 1.92 26.01
C VAL A 447 1.55 3.39 26.20
N ARG A 448 2.09 4.23 25.33
CA ARG A 448 1.85 5.68 25.32
C ARG A 448 0.35 5.99 25.20
N GLY A 449 -0.13 6.91 26.05
CA GLY A 449 -1.48 7.45 25.95
C GLY A 449 -1.68 8.28 24.66
N ALA A 450 -2.89 8.27 24.10
CA ALA A 450 -3.21 9.03 22.90
C ALA A 450 -2.87 10.53 23.07
N PHE A 451 -2.19 11.11 22.08
CA PHE A 451 -1.77 12.53 22.08
C PHE A 451 -0.90 12.95 23.28
N THR A 452 -0.06 12.05 23.82
CA THR A 452 0.85 12.36 24.94
C THR A 452 2.31 12.46 24.51
N CYS A 453 3.21 12.96 25.37
CA CYS A 453 4.63 13.12 25.03
C CYS A 453 5.52 11.92 25.34
N ALA A 454 4.98 10.80 25.84
CA ALA A 454 5.83 9.65 26.18
C ALA A 454 6.55 9.09 24.93
N PRO A 455 7.71 8.44 25.07
CA PRO A 455 8.37 7.78 23.94
C PRO A 455 7.46 6.77 23.22
N LEU A 456 7.74 6.56 21.93
CA LEU A 456 7.03 5.63 21.04
C LEU A 456 7.73 4.26 20.99
#